data_AF-A0A9W6C2Y4-F1
#
_entry.id   AF-A0A9W6C2Y4-F1
#
_cell.length_a   1.000
_cell.length_b   1.000
_cell.length_c   1.000
_cell.angle_alpha   90.00
_cell.angle_beta   90.00
_cell.angle_gamma   90.00
#
_symmetry.space_group_name_H-M   'P 1'
#
loop_
_entity.id
_entity.type
_entity.pdbx_description
1 polymer ?
#
loop_
_entity_poly.entity_id
_entity_poly.type
_entity_poly.pdbx_seq_one_letter_code
_entity_poly.pdbx_strand_id
1 'polypeptide(L)'
;MNPDECPVCDTGVLATWQVAATNETIRVCDECDGVWEATDELPGPPLTTIEQFLLLRGRPPLWSELHRLDEAPASTTLILKGGPIFDPAKVAANPQDYLLDIFEHEAEAAALWQSRRRRDRDWSEGEIRLRYQGAELLPFGAVDHVLALWCYLLHVVEEFLDTGRGKTYYPDQPLPVVLETVKHKVFFSTDETRVMVEPVPFLDSLLDEAQRFFAWAQSNLAEPSMDREIAQLRERLAQL
;
A
#
# COMPACT_ATOMS: atom_id res chain seq x y z
N MET A 1 -7.55 -11.18 -24.94
CA MET A 1 -6.09 -11.13 -24.76
C MET A 1 -5.89 -10.34 -23.49
N ASN A 2 -5.22 -10.91 -22.50
CA ASN A 2 -5.01 -10.22 -21.24
C ASN A 2 -4.09 -9.01 -21.53
N PRO A 3 -4.46 -7.76 -21.22
CA PRO A 3 -3.60 -6.60 -21.49
C PRO A 3 -2.22 -6.69 -20.83
N ASP A 4 -2.08 -7.54 -19.82
CA ASP A 4 -0.86 -7.75 -19.07
C ASP A 4 0.01 -8.88 -19.64
N GLU A 5 -0.45 -9.64 -20.65
CA GLU A 5 0.37 -10.70 -21.28
C GLU A 5 1.43 -10.10 -22.20
N CYS A 6 2.68 -10.55 -22.05
CA CYS A 6 3.77 -10.16 -22.92
C CYS A 6 3.53 -10.67 -24.36
N PRO A 7 3.51 -9.78 -25.37
CA PRO A 7 3.21 -10.16 -26.76
C PRO A 7 4.39 -10.87 -27.47
N VAL A 8 5.50 -11.13 -26.77
CA VAL A 8 6.75 -11.66 -27.34
C VAL A 8 7.09 -13.05 -26.81
N CYS A 9 7.03 -13.25 -25.49
CA CYS A 9 7.50 -14.50 -24.89
C CYS A 9 6.37 -15.44 -24.46
N ASP A 10 5.10 -15.05 -24.62
CA ASP A 10 3.88 -15.81 -24.29
C ASP A 10 3.78 -16.32 -22.84
N THR A 11 4.82 -16.14 -22.02
CA THR A 11 4.93 -16.62 -20.63
C THR A 11 5.08 -15.49 -19.61
N GLY A 12 5.51 -14.31 -20.04
CA GLY A 12 5.78 -13.18 -19.16
C GLY A 12 4.63 -12.21 -19.04
N VAL A 13 4.66 -11.42 -17.97
CA VAL A 13 3.69 -10.38 -17.65
C VAL A 13 4.34 -9.00 -17.81
N LEU A 14 3.61 -8.07 -18.45
CA LEU A 14 4.03 -6.68 -18.56
C LEU A 14 3.64 -5.93 -17.30
N ALA A 15 4.66 -5.47 -16.59
CA ALA A 15 4.52 -4.54 -15.48
C ALA A 15 4.84 -3.12 -15.94
N THR A 16 4.20 -2.12 -15.34
CA THR A 16 4.50 -0.72 -15.64
C THR A 16 5.56 -0.24 -14.67
N TRP A 17 6.58 0.47 -15.14
CA TRP A 17 7.67 0.98 -14.31
C TRP A 17 7.95 2.44 -14.64
N GLN A 18 8.41 3.19 -13.66
CA GLN A 18 8.95 4.54 -13.82
C GLN A 18 10.45 4.52 -13.58
N VAL A 19 11.21 5.13 -14.48
CA VAL A 19 12.64 5.36 -14.26
C VAL A 19 12.81 6.48 -13.24
N ALA A 20 13.43 6.17 -12.11
CA ALA A 20 13.55 7.07 -10.96
C ALA A 20 14.15 8.45 -11.30
N ALA A 21 15.11 8.49 -12.23
CA ALA A 21 15.85 9.71 -12.55
C ALA A 21 15.15 10.60 -13.60
N THR A 22 14.38 10.00 -14.52
CA THR A 22 13.79 10.72 -15.65
C THR A 22 12.27 10.87 -15.53
N ASN A 23 11.65 10.11 -14.62
CA ASN A 23 10.20 9.93 -14.50
C ASN A 23 9.54 9.36 -15.77
N GLU A 24 10.33 8.80 -16.70
CA GLU A 24 9.78 8.11 -17.88
C GLU A 24 9.06 6.84 -17.45
N THR A 25 7.82 6.69 -17.90
CA THR A 25 7.02 5.49 -17.67
C THR A 25 7.18 4.52 -18.85
N ILE A 26 7.46 3.27 -18.53
CA ILE A 26 7.66 2.16 -19.46
C ILE A 26 6.86 0.95 -19.03
N ARG A 27 6.65 0.01 -19.94
CA ARG A 27 6.22 -1.35 -19.60
C ARG A 27 7.39 -2.30 -19.80
N VAL A 28 7.61 -3.19 -18.85
CA VAL A 28 8.71 -4.16 -18.85
C VAL A 28 8.15 -5.56 -18.61
N CYS A 29 8.56 -6.51 -19.44
CA CYS A 29 8.27 -7.94 -19.23
C CYS A 29 9.19 -8.51 -18.17
N ASP A 30 8.64 -9.27 -17.23
CA ASP A 30 9.39 -9.97 -16.16
C ASP A 30 10.23 -11.17 -16.64
N GLU A 31 9.88 -11.77 -17.79
CA GLU A 31 10.57 -12.96 -18.31
C GLU A 31 11.58 -12.65 -19.42
N CYS A 32 11.25 -11.74 -20.34
CA CYS A 32 12.09 -11.46 -21.51
C CYS A 32 12.78 -10.10 -21.49
N ASP A 33 12.60 -9.32 -20.40
CA ASP A 33 13.16 -7.98 -20.21
C ASP A 33 12.80 -6.97 -21.31
N GLY A 34 11.84 -7.29 -22.18
CA GLY A 34 11.39 -6.40 -23.26
C GLY A 34 10.79 -5.12 -22.69
N VAL A 35 11.09 -3.99 -23.33
CA VAL A 35 10.60 -2.67 -22.93
C VAL A 35 9.72 -2.06 -24.00
N TRP A 36 8.58 -1.49 -23.58
CA TRP A 36 7.67 -0.71 -24.40
C TRP A 36 7.45 0.66 -23.77
N GLU A 37 7.05 1.66 -24.57
CA GLU A 37 6.51 2.89 -24.00
C GLU A 37 5.19 2.58 -23.28
N ALA A 38 4.89 3.33 -22.22
CA ALA A 38 3.61 3.21 -21.54
C ALA A 38 2.42 3.45 -22.47
N THR A 39 2.60 4.27 -23.51
CA THR A 39 1.58 4.66 -24.48
C THR A 39 1.48 3.76 -25.71
N ASP A 40 2.36 2.77 -25.87
CA ASP A 40 2.33 1.91 -27.07
C ASP A 40 1.01 1.11 -27.15
N GLU A 41 0.42 1.05 -28.35
CA GLU A 41 -0.65 0.09 -28.62
C GLU A 41 -0.03 -1.29 -28.84
N LEU A 42 -0.38 -2.25 -27.99
CA LEU A 42 0.05 -3.64 -28.12
C LEU A 42 -0.94 -4.44 -28.96
N PRO A 43 -0.50 -5.44 -29.75
CA PRO A 43 0.84 -6.03 -29.78
C PRO A 43 1.83 -5.33 -30.73
N GLY A 44 3.08 -5.16 -30.28
CA GLY A 44 4.19 -4.62 -31.07
C GLY A 44 5.54 -5.12 -30.54
N PRO A 45 6.63 -5.05 -31.33
CA PRO A 45 7.95 -5.44 -30.84
C PRO A 45 8.41 -4.50 -29.71
N PRO A 46 9.22 -4.97 -28.76
CA PRO A 46 9.79 -4.10 -27.73
C PRO A 46 10.74 -3.10 -28.39
N LEU A 47 10.82 -1.90 -27.81
CA LEU A 47 11.81 -0.89 -28.18
C LEU A 47 13.23 -1.43 -28.02
N THR A 48 13.48 -2.11 -26.90
CA THR A 48 14.78 -2.64 -26.48
C THR A 48 14.61 -3.54 -25.25
N THR A 49 15.69 -3.92 -24.58
CA THR A 49 15.68 -4.58 -23.27
C THR A 49 15.85 -3.58 -22.14
N ILE A 50 15.48 -3.93 -20.91
CA ILE A 50 15.58 -3.01 -19.76
C ILE A 50 17.01 -2.56 -19.48
N GLU A 51 17.99 -3.45 -19.63
CA GLU A 51 19.41 -3.13 -19.51
C GLU A 51 19.81 -2.03 -20.50
N GLN A 52 19.48 -2.22 -21.78
CA GLN A 52 19.87 -1.29 -22.83
C GLN A 52 19.08 0.01 -22.76
N PHE A 53 17.83 -0.04 -22.32
CA PHE A 53 16.99 1.13 -22.05
C PHE A 53 17.61 2.05 -20.99
N LEU A 54 18.08 1.49 -19.87
CA LEU A 54 18.72 2.22 -18.78
C LEU A 54 20.09 2.75 -19.18
N LEU A 55 20.90 1.95 -19.89
CA LEU A 55 22.22 2.36 -20.37
C LEU A 55 22.14 3.56 -21.32
N LEU A 56 21.16 3.58 -22.23
CA LEU A 56 20.93 4.71 -23.14
C LEU A 56 20.56 6.01 -22.41
N ARG A 57 20.09 5.90 -21.15
CA ARG A 57 19.76 7.02 -20.25
C ARG A 57 20.87 7.34 -19.26
N GLY A 58 22.05 6.71 -19.43
CA GLY A 58 23.18 6.90 -18.52
C GLY A 58 22.91 6.40 -17.10
N ARG A 59 22.01 5.41 -16.94
CA ARG A 59 21.69 4.78 -15.64
C ARG A 59 22.36 3.41 -15.54
N PRO A 60 22.75 2.99 -14.32
CA PRO A 60 23.21 1.62 -14.13
C PRO A 60 22.05 0.65 -14.45
N PRO A 61 22.31 -0.53 -15.05
CA PRO A 61 21.26 -1.49 -15.39
C PRO A 61 20.84 -2.29 -14.14
N LEU A 62 20.25 -1.59 -13.17
CA LEU A 62 19.81 -2.14 -11.90
C LEU A 62 18.32 -1.89 -11.73
N TRP A 63 17.58 -2.90 -11.28
CA TRP A 63 16.15 -2.76 -10.96
C TRP A 63 15.87 -1.68 -9.89
N SER A 64 16.86 -1.35 -9.05
CA SER A 64 16.77 -0.24 -8.10
C SER A 64 16.64 1.15 -8.75
N GLU A 65 16.86 1.25 -10.06
CA GLU A 65 16.65 2.47 -10.86
C GLU A 65 15.20 2.66 -11.32
N LEU A 66 14.35 1.68 -11.01
CA LEU A 66 12.97 1.61 -11.47
C LEU A 66 12.02 1.54 -10.27
N HIS A 67 10.88 2.21 -10.39
CA HIS A 67 9.76 2.11 -9.48
C HIS A 67 8.60 1.45 -10.19
N ARG A 68 8.13 0.31 -9.71
CA ARG A 68 7.02 -0.40 -10.34
C ARG A 68 5.73 0.38 -10.12
N LEU A 69 5.01 0.78 -11.16
CA LEU A 69 3.81 1.60 -11.09
C LEU A 69 2.50 0.82 -11.03
N ASP A 70 2.49 -0.42 -11.51
CA ASP A 70 1.33 -1.32 -11.54
C ASP A 70 1.14 -2.12 -10.22
N GLU A 71 1.97 -1.87 -9.21
CA GLU A 71 1.74 -2.45 -7.88
C GLU A 71 0.59 -1.72 -7.19
N ALA A 72 -0.56 -2.38 -7.10
CA ALA A 72 -1.61 -2.02 -6.16
C ALA A 72 -1.03 -1.89 -4.75
N PRO A 73 -1.48 -0.91 -3.93
CA PRO A 73 -1.10 -0.86 -2.54
C PRO A 73 -1.44 -2.20 -1.87
N ALA A 74 -0.44 -2.75 -1.18
CA ALA A 74 -0.58 -3.97 -0.39
C ALA A 74 -0.29 -3.63 1.06
N SER A 75 -1.10 -4.18 1.96
CA SER A 75 -0.91 -3.96 3.39
C SER A 75 -0.67 -5.25 4.15
N THR A 76 -0.04 -5.11 5.31
CA THR A 76 -0.03 -6.12 6.36
C THR A 76 -0.41 -5.42 7.65
N THR A 77 -1.31 -6.03 8.42
CA THR A 77 -1.61 -5.55 9.78
C THR A 77 -0.95 -6.48 10.78
N LEU A 78 -0.11 -5.89 11.62
CA LEU A 78 0.68 -6.57 12.63
C LEU A 78 0.14 -6.18 14.00
N ILE A 79 0.05 -7.13 14.93
CA ILE A 79 -0.33 -6.85 16.32
C ILE A 79 0.82 -7.14 17.28
N LEU A 80 0.86 -6.39 18.38
CA LEU A 80 1.90 -6.52 19.38
C LEU A 80 1.75 -7.82 20.19
N LYS A 81 2.74 -8.72 20.08
CA LYS A 81 2.91 -9.94 20.90
C LYS A 81 3.22 -9.61 22.35
N GLY A 82 4.03 -8.57 22.58
CA GLY A 82 4.57 -8.16 23.88
C GLY A 82 3.54 -7.56 24.85
N GLY A 83 3.86 -7.51 26.14
CA GLY A 83 3.01 -6.89 27.17
C GLY A 83 2.83 -5.37 27.01
N PRO A 84 2.10 -4.70 27.91
CA PRO A 84 1.73 -3.28 27.78
C PRO A 84 2.93 -2.30 27.82
N ILE A 85 4.14 -2.79 28.10
CA ILE A 85 5.38 -2.00 28.02
C ILE A 85 6.20 -2.61 26.89
N PHE A 86 6.33 -1.86 25.79
CA PHE A 86 7.25 -2.19 24.72
C PHE A 86 8.21 -1.01 24.49
N ASP A 87 9.39 -1.33 23.97
CA ASP A 87 10.38 -0.34 23.57
C ASP A 87 10.29 -0.19 22.05
N PRO A 88 9.77 0.93 21.52
CA PRO A 88 9.62 1.14 20.08
C PRO A 88 10.92 0.90 19.32
N ALA A 89 12.08 1.22 19.91
CA ALA A 89 13.38 0.99 19.28
C ALA A 89 13.70 -0.51 19.14
N LYS A 90 13.25 -1.35 20.09
CA LYS A 90 13.41 -2.81 20.00
C LYS A 90 12.46 -3.43 19.00
N VAL A 91 11.22 -2.93 18.94
CA VAL A 91 10.24 -3.36 17.93
C VAL A 91 10.75 -3.03 16.54
N ALA A 92 11.22 -1.80 16.32
CA ALA A 92 11.81 -1.40 15.04
C ALA A 92 13.05 -2.23 14.67
N ALA A 93 13.89 -2.58 15.64
CA ALA A 93 15.11 -3.37 15.39
C ALA A 93 14.87 -4.86 15.10
N ASN A 94 13.85 -5.47 15.72
CA ASN A 94 13.56 -6.90 15.60
C ASN A 94 12.05 -7.17 15.54
N PRO A 95 11.33 -6.63 14.54
CA PRO A 95 9.86 -6.62 14.53
C PRO A 95 9.25 -8.02 14.62
N GLN A 96 9.86 -9.03 14.02
CA GLN A 96 9.39 -10.43 14.06
C GLN A 96 9.27 -11.00 15.48
N ASP A 97 10.05 -10.50 16.44
CA ASP A 97 10.03 -10.95 17.83
C ASP A 97 8.87 -10.34 18.62
N TYR A 98 8.36 -9.18 18.16
CA TYR A 98 7.38 -8.37 18.89
C TYR A 98 6.04 -8.24 18.18
N LEU A 99 5.98 -8.47 16.88
CA LEU A 99 4.81 -8.28 16.03
C LEU A 99 4.36 -9.62 15.43
N LEU A 100 3.06 -9.78 15.28
CA LEU A 100 2.41 -10.94 14.68
C LEU A 100 1.49 -10.48 13.54
N ASP A 101 1.70 -11.00 12.34
CA ASP A 101 0.84 -10.72 11.19
C ASP A 101 -0.52 -11.42 11.36
N ILE A 102 -1.61 -10.64 11.28
CA ILE A 102 -2.97 -11.15 11.49
C ILE A 102 -3.46 -12.05 10.36
N PHE A 103 -2.88 -11.93 9.17
CA PHE A 103 -3.26 -12.70 7.99
C PHE A 103 -2.42 -13.97 7.87
N GLU A 104 -1.10 -13.88 8.09
CA GLU A 104 -0.23 -15.07 8.05
C GLU A 104 -0.46 -16.01 9.25
N HIS A 105 -0.82 -15.45 10.41
CA HIS A 105 -1.00 -16.19 11.66
C HIS A 105 -2.40 -16.00 12.25
N GLU A 106 -3.44 -16.07 11.41
CA GLU A 106 -4.83 -15.73 11.75
C GLU A 106 -5.32 -16.28 13.10
N ALA A 107 -5.28 -17.60 13.30
CA ALA A 107 -5.81 -18.21 14.52
C ALA A 107 -5.05 -17.78 15.79
N GLU A 108 -3.71 -17.64 15.70
CA GLU A 108 -2.87 -17.18 16.81
C GLU A 108 -3.13 -15.71 17.11
N ALA A 109 -3.20 -14.88 16.06
CA ALA A 109 -3.46 -13.45 16.17
C ALA A 109 -4.84 -13.16 16.75
N ALA A 110 -5.87 -13.87 16.29
CA ALA A 110 -7.23 -13.77 16.83
C ALA A 110 -7.26 -14.14 18.32
N ALA A 111 -6.66 -15.26 18.71
CA ALA A 111 -6.60 -15.70 20.10
C ALA A 111 -5.86 -14.69 20.98
N LEU A 112 -4.72 -14.17 20.50
CA LEU A 112 -3.95 -13.14 21.20
C LEU A 112 -4.79 -11.88 21.39
N TRP A 113 -5.37 -11.34 20.32
CA TRP A 113 -6.16 -10.11 20.37
C TRP A 113 -7.36 -10.24 21.32
N GLN A 114 -8.14 -11.31 21.19
CA GLN A 114 -9.25 -11.60 22.10
C GLN A 114 -8.79 -11.70 23.56
N SER A 115 -7.64 -12.34 23.82
CA SER A 115 -7.10 -12.46 25.17
C SER A 115 -6.74 -11.10 25.79
N ARG A 116 -6.23 -10.16 24.98
CA ARG A 116 -5.93 -8.78 25.40
C ARG A 116 -7.21 -8.01 25.68
N ARG A 117 -8.22 -8.16 24.83
CA ARG A 117 -9.53 -7.52 25.00
C ARG A 117 -10.32 -7.92 26.23
N ARG A 118 -10.00 -9.07 26.82
CA ARG A 118 -10.54 -9.45 28.14
C ARG A 118 -10.02 -8.55 29.28
N ARG A 119 -8.88 -7.87 29.09
CA ARG A 119 -8.25 -6.99 30.08
C ARG A 119 -8.44 -5.52 29.74
N ASP A 120 -8.39 -5.20 28.45
CA ASP A 120 -8.55 -3.87 27.90
C ASP A 120 -9.41 -3.96 26.64
N ARG A 121 -10.69 -3.61 26.76
CA ARG A 121 -11.69 -3.82 25.72
C ARG A 121 -11.33 -3.13 24.40
N ASP A 122 -10.62 -2.01 24.47
CA ASP A 122 -10.28 -1.17 23.32
C ASP A 122 -8.90 -1.51 22.76
N TRP A 123 -8.24 -2.55 23.27
CA TRP A 123 -6.92 -2.96 22.82
C TRP A 123 -6.90 -3.27 21.32
N SER A 124 -5.95 -2.63 20.64
CA SER A 124 -5.66 -2.81 19.21
C SER A 124 -4.23 -2.39 18.86
N GLU A 125 -3.28 -2.65 19.77
CA GLU A 125 -1.88 -2.22 19.60
C GLU A 125 -1.17 -3.00 18.50
N GLY A 126 -0.57 -2.30 17.55
CA GLY A 126 0.08 -2.93 16.41
C GLY A 126 0.66 -1.95 15.40
N GLU A 127 1.05 -2.45 14.23
CA GLU A 127 1.59 -1.66 13.13
C GLU A 127 0.82 -1.99 11.85
N ILE A 128 0.51 -0.98 11.03
CA ILE A 128 0.07 -1.19 9.65
C ILE A 128 1.27 -0.92 8.75
N ARG A 129 1.65 -1.92 7.96
CA ARG A 129 2.57 -1.74 6.84
C ARG A 129 1.75 -1.54 5.59
N LEU A 130 2.04 -0.49 4.85
CA LEU A 130 1.37 -0.18 3.59
C LEU A 130 2.45 0.10 2.55
N ARG A 131 2.56 -0.77 1.56
CA ARG A 131 3.55 -0.66 0.50
C ARG A 131 2.86 -0.32 -0.82
N TYR A 132 3.45 0.59 -1.58
CA TYR A 132 2.99 0.96 -2.91
C TYR A 132 4.21 1.29 -3.78
N GLN A 133 4.30 0.68 -4.96
CA GLN A 133 5.38 0.94 -5.93
C GLN A 133 6.79 0.77 -5.34
N GLY A 134 6.99 -0.26 -4.51
CA GLY A 134 8.22 -0.50 -3.76
C GLY A 134 8.51 0.48 -2.61
N ALA A 135 7.69 1.51 -2.40
CA ALA A 135 7.82 2.46 -1.29
C ALA A 135 6.93 2.05 -0.10
N GLU A 136 7.47 2.17 1.11
CA GLU A 136 6.74 2.01 2.36
C GLU A 136 6.07 3.34 2.69
N LEU A 137 4.75 3.37 2.59
CA LEU A 137 3.95 4.57 2.72
C LEU A 137 3.68 4.95 4.17
N LEU A 138 3.70 3.99 5.08
CA LEU A 138 3.57 4.20 6.52
C LEU A 138 4.92 3.89 7.20
N PRO A 139 5.35 4.65 8.21
CA PRO A 139 6.66 4.44 8.81
C PRO A 139 6.74 3.16 9.63
N PHE A 140 7.87 2.47 9.49
CA PHE A 140 8.18 1.27 10.28
C PHE A 140 8.33 1.56 11.77
N GLY A 141 7.88 0.63 12.61
CA GLY A 141 8.00 0.74 14.07
C GLY A 141 7.05 1.75 14.71
N ALA A 142 6.16 2.37 13.93
CA ALA A 142 5.09 3.23 14.43
C ALA A 142 3.94 2.37 14.97
N VAL A 143 4.18 1.72 16.11
CA VAL A 143 3.16 0.95 16.83
C VAL A 143 2.10 1.88 17.39
N ASP A 144 0.83 1.62 17.08
CA ASP A 144 -0.32 2.45 17.42
C ASP A 144 -1.63 1.62 17.43
N HIS A 145 -2.77 2.26 17.61
CA HIS A 145 -4.09 1.65 17.54
C HIS A 145 -4.48 1.31 16.09
N VAL A 146 -4.14 0.11 15.61
CA VAL A 146 -4.35 -0.29 14.19
C VAL A 146 -5.81 -0.29 13.76
N LEU A 147 -6.74 -0.65 14.65
CA LEU A 147 -8.17 -0.63 14.32
C LEU A 147 -8.65 0.80 14.06
N ALA A 148 -8.28 1.74 14.92
CA ALA A 148 -8.60 3.15 14.75
C ALA A 148 -7.89 3.74 13.53
N LEU A 149 -6.63 3.37 13.29
CA LEU A 149 -5.86 3.84 12.14
C LEU A 149 -6.50 3.43 10.80
N TRP A 150 -7.03 2.19 10.68
CA TRP A 150 -7.79 1.80 9.49
C TRP A 150 -9.04 2.67 9.26
N CYS A 151 -9.80 2.98 10.32
CA CYS A 151 -10.92 3.93 10.23
C CYS A 151 -10.46 5.33 9.79
N TYR A 152 -9.31 5.78 10.30
CA TYR A 152 -8.74 7.08 9.96
C TYR A 152 -8.23 7.13 8.52
N LEU A 153 -7.71 6.03 7.98
CA LEU A 153 -7.36 5.93 6.56
C LEU A 153 -8.60 6.04 5.67
N LEU A 154 -9.72 5.37 6.02
CA LEU A 154 -10.99 5.56 5.30
C LEU A 154 -11.48 7.01 5.35
N HIS A 155 -11.30 7.69 6.50
CA HIS A 155 -11.64 9.11 6.63
C HIS A 155 -10.76 10.00 5.72
N VAL A 156 -9.47 9.71 5.57
CA VAL A 156 -8.60 10.42 4.61
C VAL A 156 -9.11 10.24 3.17
N VAL A 157 -9.53 9.03 2.80
CA VAL A 157 -10.13 8.78 1.48
C VAL A 157 -11.42 9.60 1.31
N GLU A 158 -12.30 9.58 2.31
CA GLU A 158 -13.55 10.34 2.31
C GLU A 158 -13.33 11.85 2.12
N GLU A 159 -12.49 12.47 2.94
CA GLU A 159 -12.20 13.91 2.86
C GLU A 159 -11.54 14.29 1.52
N PHE A 160 -10.67 13.42 1.01
CA PHE A 160 -10.04 13.62 -0.29
C PHE A 160 -11.06 13.61 -1.42
N LEU A 161 -12.01 12.66 -1.42
CA LEU A 161 -13.08 12.60 -2.42
C LEU A 161 -14.00 13.84 -2.36
N ASP A 162 -14.17 14.45 -1.19
CA ASP A 162 -15.00 15.66 -1.04
C ASP A 162 -14.30 16.96 -1.45
N THR A 163 -13.00 17.08 -1.16
CA THR A 163 -12.31 18.38 -1.20
C THR A 163 -11.01 18.40 -2.00
N GLY A 164 -10.53 17.24 -2.45
CA GLY A 164 -9.19 17.06 -3.02
C GLY A 164 -8.08 17.01 -1.98
N ARG A 165 -8.41 16.98 -0.67
CA ARG A 165 -7.46 16.84 0.43
C ARG A 165 -8.08 16.14 1.64
N GLY A 166 -7.50 15.00 2.03
CA GLY A 166 -7.79 14.34 3.30
C GLY A 166 -6.60 14.36 4.24
N LYS A 167 -6.85 14.51 5.55
CA LYS A 167 -5.79 14.52 6.55
C LYS A 167 -6.24 13.92 7.87
N THR A 168 -5.41 13.02 8.41
CA THR A 168 -5.54 12.52 9.78
C THR A 168 -4.18 12.49 10.48
N TYR A 169 -4.19 12.00 11.72
CA TYR A 169 -3.01 11.68 12.50
C TYR A 169 -3.10 10.25 12.99
N TYR A 170 -1.95 9.65 13.30
CA TYR A 170 -1.92 8.41 14.06
C TYR A 170 -2.68 8.59 15.40
N PRO A 171 -3.44 7.59 15.86
CA PRO A 171 -4.28 7.74 17.05
C PRO A 171 -3.54 8.20 18.30
N ASP A 172 -2.37 7.63 18.58
CA ASP A 172 -1.60 7.92 19.80
C ASP A 172 -0.36 8.79 19.57
N GLN A 173 -0.07 9.12 18.32
CA GLN A 173 1.15 9.83 17.95
C GLN A 173 0.84 11.01 17.01
N PRO A 174 1.55 12.14 17.13
CA PRO A 174 1.33 13.31 16.28
C PRO A 174 1.90 13.14 14.86
N LEU A 175 1.81 11.92 14.31
CA LEU A 175 2.32 11.55 12.99
C LEU A 175 1.21 11.77 11.94
N PRO A 176 1.39 12.69 10.98
CA PRO A 176 0.35 12.99 10.02
C PRO A 176 0.25 11.92 8.92
N VAL A 177 -0.97 11.68 8.43
CA VAL A 177 -1.23 10.99 7.17
C VAL A 177 -2.05 11.95 6.30
N VAL A 178 -1.58 12.21 5.08
CA VAL A 178 -2.17 13.21 4.17
C VAL A 178 -2.30 12.63 2.77
N LEU A 179 -3.47 12.84 2.17
CA LEU A 179 -3.70 12.62 0.75
C LEU A 179 -4.15 13.95 0.13
N GLU A 180 -3.42 14.50 -0.83
CA GLU A 180 -3.71 15.84 -1.37
C GLU A 180 -3.43 15.98 -2.86
N THR A 181 -4.26 16.79 -3.54
CA THR A 181 -3.97 17.28 -4.89
C THR A 181 -3.08 18.52 -4.86
N VAL A 182 -1.90 18.44 -5.47
CA VAL A 182 -0.97 19.56 -5.66
C VAL A 182 -0.67 19.72 -7.15
N LYS A 183 -1.04 20.86 -7.74
CA LYS A 183 -0.82 21.17 -9.16
C LYS A 183 -1.25 20.02 -10.10
N HIS A 184 -2.46 19.50 -9.89
CA HIS A 184 -3.07 18.38 -10.63
C HIS A 184 -2.45 16.99 -10.42
N LYS A 185 -1.49 16.85 -9.51
CA LYS A 185 -0.93 15.55 -9.11
C LYS A 185 -1.41 15.20 -7.71
N VAL A 186 -1.67 13.92 -7.46
CA VAL A 186 -2.11 13.45 -6.14
C VAL A 186 -0.91 12.88 -5.38
N PHE A 187 -0.79 13.22 -4.10
CA PHE A 187 0.28 12.74 -3.24
C PHE A 187 -0.30 12.11 -1.99
N PHE A 188 0.19 10.93 -1.65
CA PHE A 188 0.06 10.34 -0.32
C PHE A 188 1.32 10.67 0.48
N SER A 189 1.19 11.05 1.74
CA SER A 189 2.33 11.44 2.56
C SER A 189 2.14 11.05 4.02
N THR A 190 3.24 10.60 4.63
CA THR A 190 3.37 10.42 6.08
C THR A 190 4.74 10.88 6.51
N ASP A 191 4.83 11.64 7.59
CA ASP A 191 6.12 12.10 8.13
C ASP A 191 7.09 12.63 7.05
N GLU A 192 8.18 11.91 6.77
CA GLU A 192 9.17 12.21 5.74
C GLU A 192 8.87 11.58 4.36
N THR A 193 7.94 10.63 4.29
CA THR A 193 7.53 9.96 3.07
C THR A 193 6.50 10.80 2.30
N ARG A 194 6.77 11.03 1.02
CA ARG A 194 5.82 11.63 0.07
C ARG A 194 5.91 10.92 -1.27
N VAL A 195 4.81 10.28 -1.66
CA VAL A 195 4.71 9.48 -2.88
C VAL A 195 3.60 10.04 -3.76
N MET A 196 3.88 10.22 -5.04
CA MET A 196 2.86 10.57 -6.03
C MET A 196 2.04 9.31 -6.33
N VAL A 197 0.71 9.42 -6.31
CA VAL A 197 -0.19 8.28 -6.53
C VAL A 197 -1.15 8.58 -7.68
N GLU A 198 -1.51 7.55 -8.43
CA GLU A 198 -2.64 7.61 -9.36
C GLU A 198 -3.93 7.38 -8.56
N PRO A 199 -4.82 8.38 -8.44
CA PRO A 199 -5.86 8.39 -7.40
C PRO A 199 -6.83 7.21 -7.51
N VAL A 200 -7.35 6.91 -8.70
CA VAL A 200 -8.33 5.84 -8.88
C VAL A 200 -7.77 4.47 -8.48
N PRO A 201 -6.69 3.96 -9.11
CA PRO A 201 -6.17 2.63 -8.76
C PRO A 201 -5.59 2.58 -7.33
N PHE A 202 -4.98 3.68 -6.85
CA PHE A 202 -4.45 3.71 -5.49
C PHE A 202 -5.57 3.61 -4.43
N LEU A 203 -6.64 4.41 -4.58
CA LEU A 203 -7.71 4.43 -3.60
C LEU A 203 -8.56 3.16 -3.66
N ASP A 204 -8.81 2.60 -4.84
CA ASP A 204 -9.59 1.37 -4.97
C ASP A 204 -8.91 0.19 -4.24
N SER A 205 -7.61 0.03 -4.44
CA SER A 205 -6.84 -0.99 -3.74
C SER A 205 -6.63 -0.69 -2.25
N LEU A 206 -6.52 0.58 -1.84
CA LEU A 206 -6.51 0.92 -0.41
C LEU A 206 -7.83 0.53 0.26
N LEU A 207 -8.96 0.68 -0.45
CA LEU A 207 -10.28 0.23 -0.01
C LEU A 207 -10.39 -1.30 0.03
N ASP A 208 -9.76 -2.03 -0.91
CA ASP A 208 -9.64 -3.49 -0.85
C ASP A 208 -8.90 -3.94 0.42
N GLU A 209 -7.79 -3.29 0.74
CA GLU A 209 -6.98 -3.61 1.90
C GLU A 209 -7.72 -3.31 3.23
N ALA A 210 -8.43 -2.19 3.29
CA ALA A 210 -9.31 -1.87 4.42
C ALA A 210 -10.43 -2.92 4.55
N GLN A 211 -11.07 -3.30 3.44
CA GLN A 211 -12.13 -4.32 3.43
C GLN A 211 -11.61 -5.66 3.94
N ARG A 212 -10.40 -6.06 3.52
CA ARG A 212 -9.74 -7.29 3.99
C ARG A 212 -9.48 -7.27 5.49
N PHE A 213 -9.01 -6.15 6.04
CA PHE A 213 -8.86 -5.98 7.48
C PHE A 213 -10.20 -6.08 8.23
N PHE A 214 -11.22 -5.34 7.80
CA PHE A 214 -12.51 -5.33 8.50
C PHE A 214 -13.26 -6.66 8.40
N ALA A 215 -13.14 -7.40 7.29
CA ALA A 215 -13.66 -8.74 7.16
C ALA A 215 -13.00 -9.72 8.16
N TRP A 216 -11.67 -9.62 8.32
CA TRP A 216 -10.93 -10.38 9.32
C TRP A 216 -11.39 -10.00 10.74
N ALA A 217 -11.48 -8.71 11.04
CA ALA A 217 -11.86 -8.22 12.36
C ALA A 217 -13.31 -8.59 12.73
N GLN A 218 -14.23 -8.54 11.77
CA GLN A 218 -15.59 -9.01 11.96
C GLN A 218 -15.63 -10.51 12.29
N SER A 219 -14.92 -11.33 11.50
CA SER A 219 -14.92 -12.78 11.65
C SER A 219 -14.25 -13.25 12.94
N ASN A 220 -13.16 -12.60 13.34
CA ASN A 220 -12.32 -13.03 14.46
C ASN A 220 -12.60 -12.28 15.77
N LEU A 221 -13.07 -11.04 15.72
CA LEU A 221 -13.23 -10.17 16.90
C LEU A 221 -14.66 -9.69 17.12
N ALA A 222 -15.60 -10.04 16.24
CA ALA A 222 -16.98 -9.54 16.24
C ALA A 222 -17.07 -8.00 16.13
N GLU A 223 -16.11 -7.39 15.44
CA GLU A 223 -16.18 -5.98 15.06
C GLU A 223 -17.30 -5.73 14.04
N PRO A 224 -17.88 -4.52 13.98
CA PRO A 224 -18.81 -4.17 12.93
C PRO A 224 -18.09 -4.20 11.57
N SER A 225 -18.80 -4.66 10.55
CA SER A 225 -18.33 -4.52 9.17
C SER A 225 -18.36 -3.04 8.74
N MET A 226 -17.42 -2.68 7.87
CA MET A 226 -17.34 -1.39 7.18
C MET A 226 -17.70 -1.51 5.68
N ASP A 227 -18.33 -2.62 5.26
CA ASP A 227 -18.62 -2.89 3.84
C ASP A 227 -19.49 -1.80 3.22
N ARG A 228 -20.43 -1.23 3.99
CA ARG A 228 -21.32 -0.18 3.48
C ARG A 228 -20.56 1.12 3.23
N GLU A 229 -19.75 1.54 4.19
CA GLU A 229 -18.91 2.73 4.12
C GLU A 229 -17.92 2.60 2.96
N ILE A 230 -17.24 1.45 2.84
CA ILE A 230 -16.32 1.16 1.74
C ILE A 230 -17.03 1.17 0.39
N ALA A 231 -18.23 0.56 0.28
CA ALA A 231 -19.00 0.59 -0.96
C ALA A 231 -19.39 2.02 -1.38
N GLN A 232 -19.79 2.87 -0.42
CA GLN A 232 -20.11 4.27 -0.69
C GLN A 232 -18.88 5.06 -1.17
N LEU A 233 -17.70 4.79 -0.61
CA LEU A 233 -16.45 5.39 -1.08
C LEU A 233 -16.09 4.92 -2.50
N ARG A 234 -16.26 3.64 -2.82
CA ARG A 234 -16.06 3.12 -4.19
C ARG A 234 -17.01 3.75 -5.21
N GLU A 235 -18.28 3.93 -4.86
CA GLU A 235 -19.27 4.59 -5.74
C GLU A 235 -18.90 6.04 -6.04
N ARG A 236 -18.33 6.76 -5.06
CA ARG A 236 -17.82 8.13 -5.22
C ARG A 236 -16.51 8.15 -6.03
N LEU A 237 -15.61 7.21 -5.78
CA LEU A 237 -14.35 7.05 -6.52
C LEU A 237 -14.58 6.82 -8.02
N ALA A 238 -15.60 6.05 -8.39
CA ALA A 238 -15.97 5.79 -9.78
C ALA A 238 -16.49 7.03 -10.55
N GLN A 239 -16.67 8.17 -9.88
CA GLN A 239 -17.14 9.43 -10.46
C GLN A 239 -16.00 10.45 -10.68
N LEU A 240 -14.77 10.13 -10.26
CA LEU A 240 -13.56 10.92 -10.55
C LEU A 240 -13.13 10.79 -12.01
#